data_AF-A0A6C0IS59-F1
#
_entry.id   AF-A0A6C0IS59-F1
#
_cell.length_a   1.000
_cell.length_b   1.000
_cell.length_c   1.000
_cell.angle_alpha   90.00
_cell.angle_beta   90.00
_cell.angle_gamma   90.00
#
_symmetry.space_group_name_H-M   'P 1'
#
loop_
_entity.id
_entity.type
_entity.pdbx_description
1 polymer ?
#
loop_
_entity_poly.entity_id
_entity_poly.type
_entity_poly.pdbx_seq_one_letter_code
_entity_poly.pdbx_strand_id
1 'polypeptide(L)'
;MDKQTTAIDALFGPLSKDYCLYFYFLSVIGFVFIAMFLISSLMLGFNQKKGPEYYLQVFAVALGYGIFYFQNRLLNSMCYSALSA
;
A
#
# COMPACT_ATOMS: atom_id res chain seq x y z
N MET A 1 34.57 -14.32 5.11
CA MET A 1 33.70 -15.45 4.78
C MET A 1 32.67 -15.51 5.90
N ASP A 2 31.56 -14.80 5.77
CA ASP A 2 30.44 -14.86 6.72
C ASP A 2 29.21 -15.26 5.92
N LYS A 3 29.18 -16.56 5.62
CA LYS A 3 28.05 -17.30 5.08
C LYS A 3 26.98 -17.38 6.16
N GLN A 4 26.28 -16.28 6.41
CA GLN A 4 24.92 -16.33 6.94
C GLN A 4 24.21 -15.04 6.58
N THR A 5 23.94 -14.85 5.28
CA THR A 5 22.77 -14.07 4.86
C THR A 5 21.55 -14.84 5.39
N THR A 6 21.25 -14.66 6.67
CA THR A 6 19.95 -15.00 7.25
C THR A 6 18.93 -14.42 6.28
N ALA A 7 17.87 -15.16 5.94
CA ALA A 7 16.82 -14.65 5.06
C ALA A 7 16.30 -13.26 5.50
N ILE A 8 16.51 -12.93 6.78
CA ILE A 8 16.32 -11.63 7.41
C ILE A 8 17.24 -10.54 6.84
N ASP A 9 18.55 -10.75 6.68
CA ASP A 9 19.46 -9.75 6.07
C ASP A 9 19.27 -9.59 4.55
N ALA A 10 18.67 -10.57 3.86
CA ALA A 10 18.27 -10.39 2.46
C ALA A 10 16.94 -9.63 2.31
N LEU A 11 16.02 -9.75 3.28
CA LEU A 11 14.73 -9.03 3.31
C LEU A 11 14.82 -7.65 3.98
N PHE A 12 15.70 -7.50 4.96
CA PHE A 12 15.88 -6.32 5.82
C PHE A 12 17.30 -5.74 5.77
N GLY A 13 18.14 -6.21 4.84
CA GLY A 13 19.46 -5.64 4.58
C GLY A 13 19.37 -4.21 4.05
N PRO A 14 20.50 -3.49 3.96
CA PRO A 14 20.55 -2.09 3.54
C PRO A 14 19.81 -1.91 2.21
N LEU A 15 18.65 -1.28 2.30
CA LEU A 15 17.70 -1.14 1.22
C LEU A 15 18.30 -0.22 0.14
N SER A 16 18.64 -0.80 -1.01
CA SER A 16 19.25 -0.06 -2.12
C SER A 16 18.32 1.05 -2.62
N LYS A 17 18.89 2.18 -3.10
CA LYS A 17 18.16 3.39 -3.51
C LYS A 17 17.00 3.12 -4.48
N ASP A 18 17.13 2.10 -5.34
CA ASP A 18 16.13 1.75 -6.35
C ASP A 18 14.79 1.30 -5.73
N TYR A 19 14.79 0.77 -4.51
CA TYR A 19 13.57 0.37 -3.82
C TYR A 19 12.72 1.57 -3.36
N CYS A 20 13.29 2.76 -3.17
CA CYS A 20 12.50 3.98 -2.89
C CYS A 20 11.50 4.25 -4.03
N LEU A 21 11.98 4.22 -5.27
CA LEU A 21 11.14 4.42 -6.46
C LEU A 21 10.09 3.31 -6.58
N TYR A 22 10.45 2.07 -6.25
CA TYR A 22 9.51 0.96 -6.23
C TYR A 22 8.36 1.18 -5.23
N PHE A 23 8.65 1.56 -3.97
CA PHE A 23 7.61 1.86 -2.98
C PHE A 23 6.75 3.05 -3.38
N TYR A 24 7.33 4.06 -4.03
CA TYR A 24 6.57 5.15 -4.61
C TYR A 24 5.59 4.65 -5.68
N PHE A 25 6.05 3.87 -6.65
CA PHE A 25 5.18 3.26 -7.67
C PHE A 25 4.07 2.41 -7.03
N LEU A 26 4.40 1.60 -6.02
CA LEU A 26 3.43 0.78 -5.30
C LEU A 26 2.38 1.64 -4.58
N SER A 27 2.77 2.77 -4.00
CA SER A 27 1.83 3.71 -3.38
C SER A 27 0.88 4.34 -4.41
N VAL A 28 1.39 4.73 -5.57
CA VAL A 28 0.59 5.33 -6.66
C VAL A 28 -0.39 4.29 -7.21
N ILE A 29 0.08 3.08 -7.46
CA ILE A 29 -0.75 1.96 -7.92
C ILE A 29 -1.84 1.65 -6.89
N GLY A 30 -1.49 1.55 -5.60
CA GLY A 30 -2.46 1.32 -4.52
C GLY A 30 -3.53 2.41 -4.44
N PHE A 31 -3.15 3.67 -4.68
CA PHE A 31 -4.08 4.79 -4.75
C PHE A 31 -5.01 4.72 -5.99
N VAL A 32 -4.52 4.28 -7.13
CA VAL A 32 -5.37 4.08 -8.32
C VAL A 32 -6.37 2.93 -8.07
N PHE A 33 -5.93 1.84 -7.45
CA PHE A 33 -6.80 0.72 -7.10
C PHE A 33 -7.91 1.12 -6.11
N ILE A 34 -7.60 1.89 -5.07
CA ILE A 34 -8.62 2.35 -4.13
C ILE A 34 -9.64 3.27 -4.82
N ALA A 35 -9.19 4.15 -5.72
CA ALA A 35 -10.08 5.01 -6.48
C ALA A 35 -11.02 4.20 -7.39
N MET A 36 -10.49 3.22 -8.14
CA MET A 36 -11.32 2.32 -8.96
C MET A 36 -12.32 1.51 -8.13
N PHE A 37 -11.89 1.02 -6.96
CA PHE A 37 -12.75 0.27 -6.04
C PHE A 37 -13.88 1.15 -5.48
N LEU A 38 -13.58 2.39 -5.09
CA LEU A 38 -14.58 3.31 -4.57
C LEU A 38 -15.59 3.71 -5.66
N ILE A 39 -15.13 3.99 -6.89
CA ILE A 39 -16.05 4.31 -8.00
C ILE A 39 -16.97 3.11 -8.30
N SER A 40 -16.40 1.91 -8.39
CA SER A 40 -17.16 0.68 -8.68
C SER A 40 -18.15 0.37 -7.57
N SER A 41 -17.74 0.48 -6.30
CA SER A 41 -18.62 0.22 -5.15
C SER A 41 -19.72 1.27 -5.01
N LEU A 42 -19.44 2.53 -5.34
CA LEU A 42 -20.45 3.58 -5.34
C LEU A 42 -21.47 3.37 -6.47
N MET A 43 -21.03 3.02 -7.68
CA MET A 43 -21.94 2.67 -8.79
C MET A 43 -22.82 1.46 -8.44
N LEU A 44 -22.26 0.40 -7.85
CA LEU A 44 -23.03 -0.78 -7.43
C LEU A 44 -23.99 -0.45 -6.28
N GLY A 45 -23.54 0.36 -5.31
CA GLY A 45 -24.34 0.78 -4.17
C GLY A 45 -25.59 1.56 -4.58
N PHE A 46 -25.44 2.50 -5.52
CA PHE A 46 -26.56 3.26 -6.08
C PHE A 46 -27.50 2.41 -6.93
N ASN A 47 -26.96 1.56 -7.82
CA ASN A 47 -27.80 0.75 -8.72
C ASN A 47 -28.59 -0.33 -7.98
N GLN A 48 -28.00 -0.97 -6.97
CA GLN A 48 -28.59 -2.14 -6.32
C GLN A 48 -29.25 -1.83 -4.96
N LYS A 49 -29.35 -0.55 -4.57
CA LYS A 49 -29.91 -0.07 -3.28
C LYS A 49 -29.50 -0.97 -2.11
N LYS A 50 -28.20 -1.22 -1.98
CA LYS A 50 -27.67 -2.17 -0.99
C LYS A 50 -27.89 -1.63 0.44
N GLY A 51 -28.14 -2.56 1.36
CA GLY A 51 -28.30 -2.27 2.79
C GLY A 51 -27.00 -1.79 3.46
N PRO A 52 -27.08 -1.35 4.74
CA PRO A 52 -25.95 -0.82 5.49
C PRO A 52 -24.78 -1.81 5.64
N GLU A 53 -25.03 -3.13 5.59
CA GLU A 53 -23.95 -4.13 5.66
C GLU A 53 -22.98 -4.04 4.47
N TYR A 54 -23.47 -3.68 3.28
CA TYR A 54 -22.64 -3.49 2.11
C TYR A 54 -21.66 -2.33 2.29
N TYR A 55 -22.16 -1.21 2.83
CA TYR A 55 -21.33 -0.03 3.08
C TYR A 55 -20.26 -0.28 4.15
N LEU A 56 -20.58 -1.07 5.19
CA LEU A 56 -19.57 -1.52 6.17
C LEU A 56 -18.47 -2.37 5.53
N GLN A 57 -18.85 -3.26 4.62
CA GLN A 57 -17.89 -4.11 3.91
C GLN A 57 -17.00 -3.28 2.97
N VAL A 58 -17.59 -2.35 2.21
CA VAL A 58 -16.86 -1.38 1.37
C VAL A 58 -15.90 -0.52 2.21
N PHE A 59 -16.35 -0.05 3.38
CA PHE A 59 -15.53 0.72 4.30
C PHE A 59 -14.35 -0.09 4.83
N ALA A 60 -14.55 -1.34 5.24
CA ALA A 60 -13.47 -2.21 5.72
C ALA A 60 -12.40 -2.44 4.63
N VAL A 61 -12.83 -2.69 3.39
CA VAL A 61 -11.91 -2.84 2.25
C VAL A 61 -11.18 -1.53 1.95
N ALA A 62 -11.90 -0.40 1.94
CA ALA A 62 -11.28 0.92 1.75
C ALA A 62 -10.26 1.23 2.86
N LEU A 63 -10.54 0.86 4.11
CA LEU A 63 -9.59 0.99 5.22
C LEU A 63 -8.33 0.16 4.98
N GLY A 64 -8.47 -1.09 4.54
CA GLY A 64 -7.33 -1.96 4.23
C GLY A 64 -6.43 -1.39 3.13
N TYR A 65 -7.02 -0.93 2.02
CA TYR A 65 -6.27 -0.26 0.95
C TYR A 65 -5.68 1.08 1.40
N GLY A 66 -6.37 1.81 2.27
CA GLY A 66 -5.88 3.06 2.87
C GLY A 66 -4.64 2.83 3.74
N ILE A 67 -4.66 1.80 4.57
CA ILE A 67 -3.50 1.37 5.37
C ILE A 67 -2.35 0.94 4.44
N PHE A 68 -2.64 0.18 3.38
CA PHE A 68 -1.62 -0.21 2.40
C PHE A 68 -0.97 1.01 1.73
N TYR A 69 -1.76 2.00 1.31
CA TYR A 69 -1.24 3.26 0.77
C TYR A 69 -0.38 3.99 1.80
N PHE A 70 -0.85 4.09 3.04
CA PHE A 70 -0.14 4.76 4.13
C PHE A 70 1.19 4.07 4.43
N GLN A 71 1.20 2.74 4.50
CA GLN A 71 2.40 1.91 4.66
C GLN A 71 3.40 2.22 3.54
N ASN A 72 2.99 2.17 2.27
CA ASN A 72 3.89 2.43 1.14
C ASN A 72 4.44 3.87 1.12
N ARG A 73 3.64 4.86 1.52
CA ARG A 73 4.11 6.26 1.65
C ARG A 73 5.11 6.43 2.80
N LEU A 74 4.89 5.75 3.94
CA LEU A 74 5.85 5.72 5.05
C LEU A 74 7.17 5.09 4.61
N LEU A 75 7.12 3.92 3.95
CA LEU A 75 8.34 3.26 3.43
C LEU A 75 9.09 4.16 2.46
N ASN A 76 8.40 4.82 1.55
CA ASN A 76 9.00 5.80 0.65
C ASN A 76 9.70 6.93 1.42
N SER A 77 9.03 7.54 2.42
CA SER A 77 9.61 8.62 3.23
C SER A 77 10.84 8.18 4.04
N MET A 78 10.79 6.98 4.63
CA MET A 78 11.90 6.43 5.42
C MET A 78 13.09 6.08 4.52
N CYS A 79 12.83 5.55 3.33
CA CYS A 79 13.87 5.23 2.35
C CYS A 79 14.62 6.50 1.89
N TYR A 80 13.91 7.61 1.62
CA TYR A 80 14.57 8.88 1.31
C TYR A 80 15.32 9.47 2.51
N SER A 81 14.79 9.34 3.73
CA SER A 81 15.42 9.87 4.95
C SER A 81 16.70 9.13 5.32
N ALA A 82 16.71 7.80 5.20
CA ALA A 82 17.88 6.95 5.43
C ALA A 82 19.03 7.22 4.44
N LEU A 83 18.72 7.87 3.31
CA LEU A 83 19.69 8.19 2.27
C LEU A 83 20.38 9.54 2.45
N SER A 84 19.78 10.40 3.27
CA SER A 84 20.29 11.73 3.62
C SER A 84 21.04 11.76 4.97
N ALA A 85 21.13 10.62 5.66
CA ALA A 85 21.87 10.43 6.92
C ALA A 85 23.18 9.68 6.66
#